data_AF-A0A1G0X5J1-F1
#
_entry.id   AF-A0A1G0X5J1-F1
#
_cell.length_a   1.000
_cell.length_b   1.000
_cell.length_c   1.000
_cell.angle_alpha   90.00
_cell.angle_beta   90.00
_cell.angle_gamma   90.00
#
_symmetry.space_group_name_H-M   'P 1'
#
loop_
_entity.id
_entity.type
_entity.pdbx_description
1 polymer ?
#
loop_
_entity_poly.entity_id
_entity_poly.type
_entity_poly.pdbx_seq_one_letter_code
_entity_poly.pdbx_strand_id
1 'polypeptide(L)'
;MILKNDEILKKDVIIVSKDMLLEIPFNTIYSYANNLFDLKELVFADPSIQTQVDFFKKTKLSEIEYSNTDKNDFFTMTNYSTGESIQVSNRMSSRGELRGEKLRELLDQRKQENPDEVAYDTITRAIKTAECSDMVTMLRRAVSKGECAEKNYIHPMTEEHFELFTAMLLGKIQEKIQNKTLKNNLEPKDIRDSEVLQKIILKGIDIGAIYDVTQILTVNFQEIKEKGEELSNRGYLKAAKAALDLYSNLIVQKENLIQGKLSIQNFSENCNKLIEESQNSELKNHRGFFGSIWHGIKVALNAITFGAVAITPTKSIQKTIKLKDSLTNFVDSNASKVEDEGQPEENTDLRFKQ
;
A
#
# COMPACT_ATOMS: atom_id res chain seq x y z
N MET A 1 22.11 -8.25 -13.64
CA MET A 1 21.89 -6.79 -13.53
C MET A 1 20.47 -6.48 -13.07
N ILE A 2 19.43 -7.13 -13.61
CA ILE A 2 18.01 -6.98 -13.20
C ILE A 2 17.78 -7.28 -11.70
N LEU A 3 18.27 -8.42 -11.18
CA LEU A 3 18.13 -8.79 -9.76
C LEU A 3 18.75 -7.79 -8.77
N LYS A 4 19.78 -7.03 -9.18
CA LYS A 4 20.41 -6.02 -8.31
C LYS A 4 19.52 -4.78 -8.16
N ASN A 5 18.72 -4.44 -9.18
CA ASN A 5 17.86 -3.26 -9.14
C ASN A 5 16.62 -3.48 -8.27
N ASP A 6 16.03 -4.67 -8.30
CA ASP A 6 14.86 -4.99 -7.47
C ASP A 6 15.20 -5.01 -5.97
N GLU A 7 16.41 -5.48 -5.62
CA GLU A 7 16.90 -5.42 -4.23
C GLU A 7 17.19 -3.99 -3.77
N ILE A 8 17.68 -3.13 -4.66
CA ILE A 8 17.90 -1.71 -4.37
C ILE A 8 16.55 -1.01 -4.14
N LEU A 9 15.58 -1.20 -5.05
CA LEU A 9 14.24 -0.66 -4.90
C LEU A 9 13.61 -1.09 -3.58
N LYS A 10 13.65 -2.38 -3.25
CA LYS A 10 13.11 -2.88 -1.97
C LYS A 10 13.77 -2.23 -0.76
N LYS A 11 15.10 -2.11 -0.75
CA LYS A 11 15.84 -1.47 0.36
C LYS A 11 15.41 -0.02 0.52
N ASP A 12 15.31 0.72 -0.58
CA ASP A 12 14.91 2.13 -0.54
C ASP A 12 13.44 2.28 -0.13
N VAL A 13 12.53 1.42 -0.62
CA VAL A 13 11.14 1.39 -0.15
C VAL A 13 11.08 1.20 1.35
N ILE A 14 11.88 0.28 1.91
CA ILE A 14 11.93 0.05 3.36
C ILE A 14 12.45 1.29 4.09
N ILE A 15 13.54 1.91 3.62
CA ILE A 15 14.15 3.09 4.25
C ILE A 15 13.17 4.26 4.22
N VAL A 16 12.68 4.63 3.03
CA VAL A 16 11.77 5.77 2.86
C VAL A 16 10.47 5.52 3.64
N SER A 17 9.94 4.29 3.65
CA SER A 17 8.73 3.99 4.45
C SER A 17 8.94 4.16 5.95
N LYS A 18 10.12 3.78 6.46
CA LYS A 18 10.45 4.03 7.88
C LYS A 18 10.51 5.52 8.15
N ASP A 19 11.23 6.27 7.33
CA ASP A 19 11.39 7.71 7.53
C ASP A 19 10.03 8.43 7.46
N MET A 20 9.20 8.09 6.47
CA MET A 20 7.87 8.69 6.31
C MET A 20 6.94 8.34 7.49
N LEU A 21 7.02 7.14 8.07
CA LEU A 21 6.23 6.79 9.26
C LEU A 21 6.65 7.55 10.52
N LEU A 22 7.87 8.10 10.56
CA LEU A 22 8.36 8.91 11.69
C LEU A 22 8.11 10.40 11.50
N GLU A 23 8.02 10.85 10.25
CA GLU A 23 7.83 12.26 9.89
C GLU A 23 6.36 12.68 9.80
N ILE A 24 5.43 11.71 9.76
CA ILE A 24 4.03 11.97 9.50
C ILE A 24 3.18 11.73 10.76
N PRO A 25 2.44 12.74 11.22
CA PRO A 25 1.57 12.59 12.39
C PRO A 25 0.56 11.43 12.21
N PHE A 26 0.32 10.58 13.22
CA PHE A 26 -0.67 9.50 13.11
C PHE A 26 -2.10 10.01 12.94
N ASN A 27 -2.39 11.20 13.47
CA ASN A 27 -3.64 11.87 13.16
C ASN A 27 -3.69 12.15 11.66
N THR A 28 -2.64 12.61 10.96
CA THR A 28 -2.64 12.83 9.50
C THR A 28 -2.76 11.57 8.64
N ILE A 29 -2.48 10.37 9.19
CA ILE A 29 -2.90 9.10 8.55
C ILE A 29 -4.43 9.04 8.41
N TYR A 30 -5.18 9.75 9.28
CA TYR A 30 -6.64 9.86 9.30
C TYR A 30 -7.21 11.30 9.17
N SER A 31 -6.37 12.34 9.15
CA SER A 31 -6.74 13.72 9.46
C SER A 31 -6.38 14.62 8.30
N TYR A 32 -7.44 15.14 7.71
CA TYR A 32 -7.46 15.80 6.41
C TYR A 32 -8.05 17.21 6.52
N ALA A 33 -7.78 17.88 7.64
CA ALA A 33 -7.91 19.32 7.65
C ALA A 33 -7.14 19.90 6.43
N ASN A 34 -5.95 19.37 6.15
CA ASN A 34 -5.08 19.83 5.06
C ASN A 34 -5.64 19.54 3.66
N ASN A 35 -6.30 18.41 3.50
CA ASN A 35 -6.75 17.91 2.19
C ASN A 35 -8.11 18.44 1.75
N LEU A 36 -8.90 19.02 2.66
CA LEU A 36 -10.06 19.82 2.31
C LEU A 36 -9.73 21.30 2.13
N PHE A 37 -8.70 21.82 2.81
CA PHE A 37 -8.57 23.27 3.02
C PHE A 37 -7.14 23.87 2.98
N ASP A 38 -6.10 23.19 2.48
CA ASP A 38 -4.72 23.75 2.43
C ASP A 38 -4.22 24.24 3.81
N LEU A 39 -4.47 23.45 4.86
CA LEU A 39 -4.26 23.84 6.26
C LEU A 39 -2.89 23.39 6.80
N LYS A 40 -1.82 24.16 6.58
CA LYS A 40 -0.73 24.14 7.56
C LYS A 40 -1.23 24.83 8.83
N GLU A 41 -1.36 24.08 9.93
CA GLU A 41 -1.56 24.59 11.30
C GLU A 41 -2.39 25.89 11.40
N LEU A 42 -3.68 25.82 11.13
CA LEU A 42 -4.55 26.99 11.29
C LEU A 42 -5.72 26.64 12.20
N VAL A 43 -5.69 27.32 13.36
CA VAL A 43 -6.82 27.60 14.23
C VAL A 43 -8.03 27.94 13.36
N PHE A 44 -9.22 27.42 13.69
CA PHE A 44 -10.53 27.65 13.04
C PHE A 44 -10.99 29.14 13.06
N ALA A 45 -10.08 30.09 12.85
CA ALA A 45 -10.30 31.52 12.95
C ALA A 45 -10.66 32.17 11.61
N ASP A 46 -10.55 31.45 10.47
CA ASP A 46 -11.00 31.93 9.16
C ASP A 46 -12.50 31.66 8.95
N PRO A 47 -13.35 32.71 8.89
CA PRO A 47 -14.79 32.56 8.68
C PRO A 47 -15.18 31.87 7.37
N SER A 48 -14.33 31.94 6.34
CA SER A 48 -14.59 31.33 5.03
C SER A 48 -14.51 29.80 5.09
N ILE A 49 -13.57 29.26 5.86
CA ILE A 49 -13.40 27.82 6.05
C ILE A 49 -14.54 27.25 6.88
N GLN A 50 -14.91 27.96 7.95
CA GLN A 50 -16.06 27.59 8.77
C GLN A 50 -17.35 27.53 7.93
N THR A 51 -17.53 28.51 7.05
CA THR A 51 -18.66 28.54 6.10
C THR A 51 -18.67 27.33 5.16
N GLN A 52 -17.51 26.93 4.62
CA GLN A 52 -17.41 25.74 3.77
C GLN A 52 -17.72 24.44 4.55
N VAL A 53 -17.17 24.29 5.75
CA VAL A 53 -17.46 23.13 6.61
C VAL A 53 -18.94 23.07 6.95
N ASP A 54 -19.56 24.19 7.30
CA ASP A 54 -20.98 24.25 7.65
C ASP A 54 -21.87 23.96 6.44
N PHE A 55 -21.49 24.42 5.25
CA PHE A 55 -22.14 24.04 3.99
C PHE A 55 -22.10 22.53 3.79
N PHE A 56 -20.93 21.90 3.91
CA PHE A 56 -20.80 20.45 3.72
C PHE A 56 -21.57 19.63 4.76
N LYS A 57 -21.65 20.10 6.01
CA LYS A 57 -22.36 19.40 7.11
C LYS A 57 -23.87 19.41 6.94
N LYS A 58 -24.41 20.37 6.19
CA LYS A 58 -25.87 20.55 6.02
C LYS A 58 -26.37 20.13 4.63
N THR A 59 -25.46 19.85 3.71
CA THR A 59 -25.80 19.56 2.31
C THR A 59 -25.74 18.06 2.03
N LYS A 60 -26.85 17.50 1.53
CA LYS A 60 -26.86 16.12 1.00
C LYS A 60 -26.21 16.06 -0.38
N LEU A 61 -25.66 14.91 -0.76
CA LEU A 61 -25.07 14.73 -2.10
C LEU A 61 -26.09 15.00 -3.21
N SER A 62 -27.34 14.59 -3.02
CA SER A 62 -28.45 14.84 -3.96
C SER A 62 -28.64 16.33 -4.24
N GLU A 63 -28.38 17.19 -3.24
CA GLU A 63 -28.66 18.63 -3.24
C GLU A 63 -27.58 19.48 -3.92
N ILE A 64 -26.46 18.87 -4.29
CA ILE A 64 -25.30 19.57 -4.84
C ILE A 64 -25.49 19.80 -6.35
N GLU A 65 -25.32 21.05 -6.76
CA GLU A 65 -25.09 21.47 -8.13
C GLU A 65 -23.75 22.20 -8.26
N TYR A 66 -23.12 22.03 -9.42
CA TYR A 66 -21.85 22.69 -9.74
C TYR A 66 -22.04 23.73 -10.84
N SER A 67 -21.30 24.82 -10.74
CA SER A 67 -21.15 25.79 -11.83
C SER A 67 -19.71 26.28 -11.92
N ASN A 68 -19.35 26.85 -13.07
CA ASN A 68 -17.98 27.30 -13.38
C ASN A 68 -16.94 26.17 -13.30
N THR A 69 -17.32 24.95 -13.68
CA THR A 69 -16.45 23.77 -13.59
C THR A 69 -15.29 23.78 -14.59
N ASP A 70 -15.39 24.63 -15.60
CA ASP A 70 -14.45 24.89 -16.70
C ASP A 70 -13.35 25.91 -16.35
N LYS A 71 -13.46 26.61 -15.22
CA LYS A 71 -12.46 27.60 -14.78
C LYS A 71 -11.27 26.95 -14.09
N ASN A 72 -10.09 27.52 -14.31
CA ASN A 72 -8.83 27.00 -13.75
C ASN A 72 -8.67 27.24 -12.24
N ASP A 73 -9.26 28.30 -11.70
CA ASP A 73 -8.94 28.74 -10.33
C ASP A 73 -9.90 28.19 -9.28
N PHE A 74 -11.20 28.15 -9.57
CA PHE A 74 -12.24 27.72 -8.64
C PHE A 74 -13.52 27.28 -9.38
N PHE A 75 -14.33 26.45 -8.72
CA PHE A 75 -15.71 26.15 -9.11
C PHE A 75 -16.67 26.48 -7.95
N THR A 76 -17.92 26.75 -8.29
CA THR A 76 -18.97 26.98 -7.29
C THR A 76 -19.72 25.69 -7.01
N MET A 77 -19.93 25.38 -5.74
CA MET A 77 -20.91 24.40 -5.30
C MET A 77 -22.12 25.12 -4.70
N THR A 78 -23.31 24.73 -5.12
CA THR A 78 -24.57 25.28 -4.62
C THR A 78 -25.41 24.16 -4.05
N ASN A 79 -26.00 24.38 -2.88
CA ASN A 79 -27.09 23.56 -2.38
C ASN A 79 -28.39 24.12 -2.98
N TYR A 80 -29.00 23.44 -3.96
CA TYR A 80 -30.18 23.98 -4.64
C TYR A 80 -31.41 24.08 -3.71
N SER A 81 -31.43 23.34 -2.60
CA SER A 81 -32.56 23.34 -1.65
C SER A 81 -32.53 24.56 -0.72
N THR A 82 -31.34 25.07 -0.39
CA THR A 82 -31.17 26.23 0.50
C THR A 82 -30.76 27.50 -0.26
N GLY A 83 -30.21 27.37 -1.47
CA GLY A 83 -29.59 28.45 -2.23
C GLY A 83 -28.21 28.86 -1.72
N GLU A 84 -27.70 28.23 -0.67
CA GLU A 84 -26.34 28.48 -0.16
C GLU A 84 -25.30 28.03 -1.20
N SER A 85 -24.18 28.76 -1.28
CA SER A 85 -23.10 28.41 -2.19
C SER A 85 -21.73 28.69 -1.60
N ILE A 86 -20.76 27.90 -2.03
CA ILE A 86 -19.34 28.02 -1.67
C ILE A 86 -18.46 27.99 -2.91
N GLN A 87 -17.27 28.58 -2.79
CA GLN A 87 -16.22 28.48 -3.79
C GLN A 87 -15.21 27.43 -3.35
N VAL A 88 -14.84 26.54 -4.26
CA VAL A 88 -13.84 25.49 -4.03
C VAL A 88 -12.72 25.66 -5.04
N SER A 89 -11.47 25.63 -4.58
CA SER A 89 -10.30 25.79 -5.45
C SER A 89 -10.15 24.63 -6.44
N ASN A 90 -9.85 24.96 -7.69
CA ASN A 90 -9.46 24.03 -8.76
C ASN A 90 -7.94 23.85 -8.90
N ARG A 91 -7.15 24.40 -7.96
CA ARG A 91 -5.69 24.25 -7.99
C ARG A 91 -5.31 22.77 -8.04
N MET A 92 -4.41 22.44 -8.97
CA MET A 92 -3.94 21.07 -9.18
C MET A 92 -3.41 20.50 -7.86
N SER A 93 -3.92 19.32 -7.52
CA SER A 93 -3.57 18.62 -6.28
C SER A 93 -2.08 18.29 -6.25
N SER A 94 -1.31 19.00 -5.42
CA SER A 94 0.12 18.77 -5.29
C SER A 94 0.45 17.63 -4.33
N ARG A 95 -0.50 17.23 -3.48
CA ARG A 95 -0.32 16.18 -2.46
C ARG A 95 -1.44 15.14 -2.40
N GLY A 96 -2.25 15.01 -3.45
CA GLY A 96 -3.42 14.11 -3.41
C GLY A 96 -4.62 14.69 -2.65
N GLU A 97 -4.55 15.96 -2.28
CA GLU A 97 -5.63 16.78 -1.72
C GLU A 97 -6.95 16.61 -2.47
N LEU A 98 -8.04 16.49 -1.69
CA LEU A 98 -9.39 16.27 -2.15
C LEU A 98 -10.05 17.62 -2.46
N ARG A 99 -9.64 18.21 -3.58
CA ARG A 99 -10.09 19.52 -4.08
C ARG A 99 -10.30 19.49 -5.58
N GLY A 100 -10.88 20.56 -6.13
CA GLY A 100 -11.08 20.71 -7.56
C GLY A 100 -11.83 19.52 -8.16
N GLU A 101 -11.28 19.01 -9.26
CA GLU A 101 -11.80 17.85 -9.97
C GLU A 101 -11.92 16.60 -9.08
N LYS A 102 -10.91 16.28 -8.26
CA LYS A 102 -10.94 15.10 -7.37
C LYS A 102 -12.08 15.12 -6.36
N LEU A 103 -12.38 16.29 -5.78
CA LEU A 103 -13.50 16.42 -4.85
C LEU A 103 -14.82 16.20 -5.58
N ARG A 104 -15.00 16.79 -6.77
CA ARG A 104 -16.22 16.62 -7.56
C ARG A 104 -16.42 15.16 -7.96
N GLU A 105 -15.37 14.52 -8.49
CA GLU A 105 -15.41 13.10 -8.87
C GLU A 105 -15.85 12.21 -7.71
N LEU A 106 -15.26 12.41 -6.52
CA LEU A 106 -15.65 11.67 -5.32
C LEU A 106 -17.13 11.88 -4.98
N LEU A 107 -17.57 13.14 -4.93
CA LEU A 107 -18.94 13.47 -4.53
C LEU A 107 -19.94 12.96 -5.55
N ASP A 108 -19.64 13.04 -6.85
CA ASP A 108 -20.53 12.58 -7.93
C ASP A 108 -20.62 11.07 -7.99
N GLN A 109 -19.50 10.37 -7.83
CA GLN A 109 -19.50 8.92 -7.71
C GLN A 109 -20.39 8.49 -6.53
N ARG A 110 -20.24 9.14 -5.37
CA ARG A 110 -21.03 8.80 -4.17
C ARG A 110 -22.48 9.25 -4.24
N LYS A 111 -22.78 10.32 -4.97
CA LYS A 111 -24.15 10.76 -5.25
C LYS A 111 -24.95 9.69 -5.99
N GLN A 112 -24.30 8.93 -6.88
CA GLN A 112 -24.92 7.82 -7.60
C GLN A 112 -25.22 6.63 -6.68
N GLU A 113 -24.36 6.36 -5.69
CA GLU A 113 -24.49 5.24 -4.76
C GLU A 113 -25.44 5.54 -3.59
N ASN A 114 -25.31 6.73 -2.98
CA ASN A 114 -25.98 7.13 -1.74
C ASN A 114 -26.37 8.62 -1.79
N PRO A 115 -27.41 8.99 -2.58
CA PRO A 115 -27.78 10.39 -2.80
C PRO A 115 -28.16 11.15 -1.52
N ASP A 116 -28.71 10.45 -0.52
CA ASP A 116 -29.12 11.04 0.76
C ASP A 116 -27.98 11.24 1.76
N GLU A 117 -26.76 10.80 1.44
CA GLU A 117 -25.61 10.97 2.34
C GLU A 117 -25.23 12.45 2.46
N VAL A 118 -24.80 12.87 3.65
CA VAL A 118 -24.26 14.22 3.88
C VAL A 118 -22.88 14.32 3.24
N ALA A 119 -22.62 15.42 2.53
CA ALA A 119 -21.36 15.66 1.83
C ALA A 119 -20.16 15.60 2.78
N TYR A 120 -20.29 16.21 3.97
CA TYR A 120 -19.25 16.16 5.01
C TYR A 120 -18.91 14.74 5.45
N ASP A 121 -19.89 13.85 5.60
CA ASP A 121 -19.65 12.47 6.01
C ASP A 121 -18.97 11.66 4.91
N THR A 122 -19.39 11.89 3.66
CA THR A 122 -18.79 11.30 2.46
C THR A 122 -17.31 11.65 2.35
N ILE A 123 -17.02 12.95 2.45
CA ILE A 123 -15.68 13.50 2.50
C ILE A 123 -14.92 12.89 3.68
N THR A 124 -15.49 12.96 4.89
CA THR A 124 -14.86 12.46 6.12
C THR A 124 -14.51 10.98 6.06
N ARG A 125 -15.25 10.19 5.27
CA ARG A 125 -14.94 8.79 5.00
C ARG A 125 -13.84 8.63 3.98
N ALA A 126 -13.93 9.33 2.85
CA ALA A 126 -12.92 9.26 1.79
C ALA A 126 -11.54 9.70 2.30
N ILE A 127 -11.53 10.71 3.15
CA ILE A 127 -10.32 11.23 3.77
C ILE A 127 -9.73 10.33 4.86
N LYS A 128 -10.37 9.23 5.23
CA LYS A 128 -9.79 8.24 6.14
C LYS A 128 -9.14 7.08 5.40
N THR A 129 -9.12 7.15 4.07
CA THR A 129 -8.52 6.13 3.22
C THR A 129 -7.03 6.38 3.03
N ALA A 130 -6.31 5.32 2.64
CA ALA A 130 -4.89 5.39 2.34
C ALA A 130 -4.57 6.32 1.16
N GLU A 131 -5.49 6.45 0.19
CA GLU A 131 -5.25 7.14 -1.07
C GLU A 131 -4.81 8.60 -0.89
N CYS A 132 -5.44 9.31 0.04
CA CYS A 132 -5.19 10.73 0.22
C CYS A 132 -4.35 11.01 1.49
N SER A 133 -3.69 9.99 2.05
CA SER A 133 -2.68 10.15 3.10
C SER A 133 -1.43 10.84 2.55
N ASP A 134 -0.94 11.88 3.26
CA ASP A 134 0.30 12.58 2.92
C ASP A 134 1.48 11.60 2.79
N MET A 135 1.50 10.55 3.61
CA MET A 135 2.50 9.49 3.57
C MET A 135 2.47 8.76 2.24
N VAL A 136 1.27 8.40 1.77
CA VAL A 136 1.09 7.69 0.52
C VAL A 136 1.49 8.58 -0.64
N THR A 137 1.12 9.86 -0.65
CA THR A 137 1.55 10.76 -1.72
C THR A 137 3.07 10.95 -1.75
N MET A 138 3.72 11.13 -0.60
CA MET A 138 5.17 11.28 -0.51
C MET A 138 5.89 10.00 -0.94
N LEU A 139 5.46 8.84 -0.46
CA LEU A 139 6.01 7.55 -0.87
C LEU A 139 5.82 7.30 -2.36
N ARG A 140 4.62 7.58 -2.90
CA ARG A 140 4.31 7.37 -4.32
C ARG A 140 5.32 8.09 -5.20
N ARG A 141 5.66 9.35 -4.86
CA ARG A 141 6.67 10.17 -5.55
C ARG A 141 8.10 9.62 -5.49
N ALA A 142 8.42 8.92 -4.41
CA ALA A 142 9.77 8.42 -4.17
C ALA A 142 10.03 7.09 -4.87
N VAL A 143 9.04 6.18 -4.88
CA VAL A 143 9.30 4.77 -5.25
C VAL A 143 8.45 4.21 -6.39
N SER A 144 7.35 4.87 -6.76
CA SER A 144 6.41 4.35 -7.78
C SER A 144 6.27 5.25 -8.99
N LYS A 145 6.13 6.57 -8.80
CA LYS A 145 5.91 7.55 -9.87
C LYS A 145 6.73 8.82 -9.62
N GLY A 146 7.08 9.53 -10.68
CA GLY A 146 7.72 10.84 -10.60
C GLY A 146 9.24 10.80 -10.70
N GLU A 147 9.84 11.99 -10.82
CA GLU A 147 11.25 12.15 -11.20
C GLU A 147 12.24 11.39 -10.30
N CYS A 148 11.95 11.25 -9.01
CA CYS A 148 12.82 10.53 -8.08
C CYS A 148 12.82 9.03 -8.39
N ALA A 149 11.64 8.44 -8.58
CA ALA A 149 11.51 7.03 -8.93
C ALA A 149 12.10 6.74 -10.32
N GLU A 150 11.85 7.61 -11.29
CA GLU A 150 12.35 7.48 -12.67
C GLU A 150 13.88 7.61 -12.78
N LYS A 151 14.49 8.48 -11.95
CA LYS A 151 15.95 8.66 -11.94
C LYS A 151 16.67 7.53 -11.20
N ASN A 152 16.06 6.99 -10.15
CA ASN A 152 16.72 6.03 -9.26
C ASN A 152 16.48 4.57 -9.65
N TYR A 153 15.38 4.27 -10.34
CA TYR A 153 14.99 2.88 -10.65
C TYR A 153 14.68 2.70 -12.14
N ILE A 154 15.31 1.68 -12.74
CA ILE A 154 14.97 1.24 -14.10
C ILE A 154 13.52 0.73 -14.16
N HIS A 155 13.08 0.06 -13.09
CA HIS A 155 11.72 -0.43 -12.92
C HIS A 155 11.22 0.02 -11.55
N PRO A 156 10.49 1.15 -11.48
CA PRO A 156 9.88 1.58 -10.23
C PRO A 156 8.76 0.63 -9.80
N MET A 157 8.32 0.76 -8.56
CA MET A 157 7.23 -0.04 -8.01
C MET A 157 5.95 0.18 -8.82
N THR A 158 5.35 -0.90 -9.32
CA THR A 158 4.08 -0.82 -10.06
C THR A 158 2.99 -0.20 -9.19
N GLU A 159 2.03 0.53 -9.79
CA GLU A 159 0.96 1.19 -9.02
C GLU A 159 0.15 0.19 -8.20
N GLU A 160 -0.21 -0.96 -8.78
CA GLU A 160 -0.99 -1.98 -8.06
C GLU A 160 -0.25 -2.53 -6.82
N HIS A 161 1.06 -2.75 -6.94
CA HIS A 161 1.88 -3.17 -5.81
C HIS A 161 1.97 -2.06 -4.76
N PHE A 162 2.16 -0.81 -5.20
CA PHE A 162 2.26 0.36 -4.34
C PHE A 162 0.98 0.60 -3.52
N GLU A 163 -0.19 0.54 -4.15
CA GLU A 163 -1.48 0.73 -3.50
C GLU A 163 -1.73 -0.36 -2.45
N LEU A 164 -1.48 -1.63 -2.79
CA LEU A 164 -1.64 -2.72 -1.83
C LEU A 164 -0.63 -2.64 -0.68
N PHE A 165 0.62 -2.29 -0.98
CA PHE A 165 1.69 -2.09 0.02
C PHE A 165 1.31 -1.00 1.03
N THR A 166 0.90 0.16 0.54
CA THR A 166 0.55 1.30 1.40
C THR A 166 -0.72 1.03 2.20
N ALA A 167 -1.73 0.38 1.62
CA ALA A 167 -2.92 -0.05 2.33
C ALA A 167 -2.59 -1.01 3.48
N MET A 168 -1.73 -2.00 3.26
CA MET A 168 -1.29 -2.92 4.32
C MET A 168 -0.43 -2.23 5.38
N LEU A 169 0.51 -1.37 4.98
CA LEU A 169 1.36 -0.66 5.92
C LEU A 169 0.53 0.25 6.85
N LEU A 170 -0.37 1.04 6.28
CA LEU A 170 -1.25 1.92 7.04
C LEU A 170 -2.28 1.15 7.87
N GLY A 171 -2.81 0.04 7.36
CA GLY A 171 -3.71 -0.81 8.15
C GLY A 171 -3.03 -1.41 9.38
N LYS A 172 -1.73 -1.75 9.33
CA LYS A 172 -0.98 -2.20 10.51
C LYS A 172 -0.80 -1.11 11.56
N ILE A 173 -0.58 0.13 11.11
CA ILE A 173 -0.58 1.29 12.00
C ILE A 173 -1.97 1.50 12.62
N GLN A 174 -3.03 1.32 11.83
CA GLN A 174 -4.40 1.44 12.33
C GLN A 174 -4.73 0.43 13.42
N GLU A 175 -4.37 -0.84 13.20
CA GLU A 175 -4.56 -1.91 14.17
C GLU A 175 -3.91 -1.54 15.51
N LYS A 176 -2.71 -0.93 15.48
CA LYS A 176 -2.03 -0.49 16.70
C LYS A 176 -2.77 0.61 17.44
N ILE A 177 -3.32 1.58 16.71
CA ILE A 177 -4.12 2.68 17.28
C ILE A 177 -5.41 2.15 17.89
N GLN A 178 -6.12 1.28 17.16
CA GLN A 178 -7.37 0.65 17.62
C GLN A 178 -7.14 -0.22 18.86
N ASN A 179 -6.04 -0.96 18.90
CA ASN A 179 -5.64 -1.78 20.04
C ASN A 179 -5.03 -0.96 21.20
N LYS A 180 -4.99 0.38 21.10
CA LYS A 180 -4.43 1.30 22.10
C LYS A 180 -2.95 1.04 22.43
N THR A 181 -2.24 0.36 21.54
CA THR A 181 -0.78 0.14 21.64
C THR A 181 0.03 1.30 21.08
N LEU A 182 -0.62 2.19 20.33
CA LEU A 182 -0.09 3.44 19.81
C LEU A 182 -1.12 4.56 20.02
N LYS A 183 -0.67 5.76 20.38
CA LYS A 183 -1.56 6.92 20.54
C LYS A 183 -1.90 7.52 19.18
N ASN A 184 -3.15 7.94 19.00
CA ASN A 184 -3.65 8.48 17.72
C ASN A 184 -3.18 9.92 17.40
N ASN A 185 -2.68 10.66 18.40
CA ASN A 185 -2.37 12.09 18.29
C ASN A 185 -0.91 12.38 18.65
N LEU A 186 0.03 11.71 17.99
CA LEU A 186 1.45 12.00 18.15
C LEU A 186 1.89 13.04 17.12
N GLU A 187 2.60 14.06 17.58
CA GLU A 187 3.23 15.05 16.70
C GLU A 187 4.59 14.54 16.20
N PRO A 188 5.05 14.94 15.00
CA PRO A 188 6.33 14.49 14.43
C PRO A 188 7.52 14.81 15.32
N LYS A 189 7.49 15.97 16.00
CA LYS A 189 8.53 16.36 16.97
C LYS A 189 8.62 15.35 18.13
N ASP A 190 7.49 14.88 18.64
CA ASP A 190 7.45 13.95 19.77
C ASP A 190 8.02 12.58 19.34
N ILE A 191 7.81 12.20 18.07
CA ILE A 191 8.34 10.96 17.49
C ILE A 191 9.84 11.08 17.26
N ARG A 192 10.31 12.17 16.64
CA ARG A 192 11.74 12.42 16.37
C ARG A 192 12.58 12.45 17.64
N ASP A 193 12.05 13.10 18.69
CA ASP A 193 12.79 13.31 19.94
C ASP A 193 12.75 12.07 20.86
N SER A 194 12.08 10.99 20.47
CA SER A 194 11.91 9.78 21.30
C SER A 194 12.19 8.49 20.54
N GLU A 195 13.41 7.96 20.69
CA GLU A 195 13.75 6.62 20.19
C GLU A 195 12.80 5.53 20.68
N VAL A 196 12.26 5.68 21.89
CA VAL A 196 11.30 4.73 22.47
C VAL A 196 10.01 4.72 21.65
N LEU A 197 9.51 5.90 21.28
CA LEU A 197 8.32 6.01 20.42
C LEU A 197 8.59 5.46 19.02
N GLN A 198 9.74 5.77 18.42
CA GLN A 198 10.13 5.22 17.12
C GLN A 198 10.17 3.68 17.14
N LYS A 199 10.76 3.10 18.18
CA LYS A 199 10.78 1.64 18.40
C LYS A 199 9.36 1.08 18.57
N ILE A 200 8.48 1.75 19.32
CA ILE A 200 7.07 1.32 19.50
C ILE A 200 6.30 1.35 18.18
N ILE A 201 6.49 2.39 17.36
CA ILE A 201 5.86 2.54 16.04
C ILE A 201 6.28 1.39 15.13
N LEU A 202 7.56 1.07 15.07
CA LEU A 202 8.08 0.02 14.18
C LEU A 202 7.95 -1.41 14.74
N LYS A 203 7.78 -1.57 16.07
CA LYS A 203 7.71 -2.89 16.71
C LYS A 203 6.57 -3.74 16.14
N GLY A 204 6.88 -4.88 15.55
CA GLY A 204 5.88 -5.77 14.96
C GLY A 204 5.37 -5.32 13.59
N ILE A 205 6.02 -4.34 12.95
CA ILE A 205 5.79 -3.98 11.55
C ILE A 205 7.04 -4.36 10.75
N ASP A 206 6.96 -5.50 10.05
CA ASP A 206 8.00 -5.91 9.12
C ASP A 206 7.69 -5.36 7.73
N ILE A 207 8.19 -4.16 7.44
CA ILE A 207 7.98 -3.47 6.16
C ILE A 207 8.54 -4.29 4.98
N GLY A 208 9.64 -5.01 5.19
CA GLY A 208 10.23 -5.86 4.15
C GLY A 208 9.32 -7.05 3.82
N ALA A 209 8.74 -7.68 4.84
CA ALA A 209 7.74 -8.73 4.65
C ALA A 209 6.46 -8.18 3.98
N ILE A 210 5.98 -6.99 4.38
CA ILE A 210 4.82 -6.36 3.73
C ILE A 210 5.10 -6.16 2.24
N TYR A 211 6.27 -5.63 1.89
CA TYR A 211 6.68 -5.46 0.49
C TYR A 211 6.63 -6.79 -0.29
N ASP A 212 7.26 -7.84 0.24
CA ASP A 212 7.33 -9.15 -0.42
C ASP A 212 5.93 -9.75 -0.59
N VAL A 213 5.12 -9.66 0.46
CA VAL A 213 3.77 -10.22 0.46
C VAL A 213 2.89 -9.52 -0.55
N THR A 214 2.88 -8.20 -0.59
CA THR A 214 2.05 -7.46 -1.54
C THR A 214 2.52 -7.68 -2.97
N GLN A 215 3.82 -7.84 -3.20
CA GLN A 215 4.36 -8.20 -4.51
C GLN A 215 3.87 -9.59 -4.94
N ILE A 216 3.99 -10.57 -4.05
CA ILE A 216 3.54 -11.94 -4.29
C ILE A 216 2.04 -11.95 -4.60
N LEU A 217 1.21 -11.23 -3.85
CA LEU A 217 -0.23 -11.18 -4.10
C LEU A 217 -0.54 -10.57 -5.47
N THR A 218 0.03 -9.41 -5.80
CA THR A 218 -0.21 -8.76 -7.08
C THR A 218 0.19 -9.65 -8.26
N VAL A 219 1.39 -10.24 -8.22
CA VAL A 219 1.88 -11.15 -9.27
C VAL A 219 0.96 -12.38 -9.40
N ASN A 220 0.63 -13.04 -8.29
CA ASN A 220 -0.15 -14.27 -8.35
C ASN A 220 -1.61 -14.03 -8.74
N PHE A 221 -2.20 -12.88 -8.41
CA PHE A 221 -3.54 -12.52 -8.90
C PHE A 221 -3.53 -12.36 -10.41
N GLN A 222 -2.51 -11.69 -10.95
CA GLN A 222 -2.35 -11.55 -12.40
C GLN A 222 -2.10 -12.90 -13.09
N GLU A 223 -1.30 -13.79 -12.50
CA GLU A 223 -1.11 -15.16 -13.02
C GLU A 223 -2.42 -15.97 -13.07
N ILE A 224 -3.35 -15.78 -12.11
CA ILE A 224 -4.67 -16.42 -12.15
C ILE A 224 -5.46 -15.96 -13.39
N LYS A 225 -5.44 -14.66 -13.68
CA LYS A 225 -6.11 -14.09 -14.86
C LYS A 225 -5.54 -14.68 -16.14
N GLU A 226 -4.22 -14.66 -16.30
CA GLU A 226 -3.52 -15.20 -17.48
C GLU A 226 -3.80 -16.68 -17.68
N LYS A 227 -3.83 -17.47 -16.60
CA LYS A 227 -4.19 -18.89 -16.67
C LYS A 227 -5.66 -19.10 -17.04
N GLY A 228 -6.57 -18.23 -16.58
CA GLY A 228 -7.96 -18.22 -17.00
C GLY A 228 -8.11 -17.99 -18.50
N GLU A 229 -7.37 -17.01 -19.04
CA GLU A 229 -7.33 -16.71 -20.48
C GLU A 229 -6.72 -17.86 -21.29
N GLU A 230 -5.62 -18.47 -20.82
CA GLU A 230 -4.99 -19.65 -21.43
C GLU A 230 -5.95 -20.84 -21.50
N LEU A 231 -6.70 -21.10 -20.42
CA LEU A 231 -7.72 -22.14 -20.40
C LEU A 231 -8.84 -21.87 -21.38
N SER A 232 -9.28 -20.62 -21.49
CA SER A 232 -10.31 -20.20 -22.45
C SER A 232 -9.86 -20.49 -23.88
N ASN A 233 -8.63 -20.07 -24.23
CA ASN A 233 -8.04 -20.27 -25.55
C ASN A 233 -7.85 -21.76 -25.92
N ARG A 234 -7.70 -22.63 -24.91
CA ARG A 234 -7.61 -24.09 -25.08
C ARG A 234 -8.97 -24.79 -25.10
N GLY A 235 -10.08 -24.07 -24.96
CA GLY A 235 -11.44 -24.62 -24.96
C GLY A 235 -11.94 -25.16 -23.62
N TYR A 236 -11.19 -24.95 -22.52
CA TYR A 236 -11.60 -25.36 -21.17
C TYR A 236 -12.51 -24.31 -20.51
N LEU A 237 -13.67 -24.05 -21.13
CA LEU A 237 -14.52 -22.91 -20.78
C LEU A 237 -14.98 -22.87 -19.31
N LYS A 238 -15.32 -24.02 -18.71
CA LYS A 238 -15.75 -24.07 -17.30
C LYS A 238 -14.64 -23.68 -16.33
N ALA A 239 -13.42 -24.18 -16.58
CA ALA A 239 -12.27 -23.87 -15.74
C ALA A 239 -11.78 -22.44 -15.97
N ALA A 240 -11.81 -21.96 -17.23
CA ALA A 240 -11.52 -20.58 -17.56
C ALA A 240 -12.44 -19.62 -16.79
N LYS A 241 -13.76 -19.90 -16.81
CA LYS A 241 -14.74 -19.13 -16.04
C LYS A 241 -14.41 -19.13 -14.55
N ALA A 242 -14.16 -20.31 -13.96
CA ALA A 242 -13.84 -20.41 -12.54
C ALA A 242 -12.57 -19.61 -12.16
N ALA A 243 -11.54 -19.60 -13.00
CA ALA A 243 -10.32 -18.82 -12.77
C ALA A 243 -10.57 -17.31 -12.84
N LEU A 244 -11.33 -16.85 -13.86
CA LEU A 244 -11.65 -15.44 -14.04
C LEU A 244 -12.62 -14.92 -12.96
N ASP A 245 -13.56 -15.76 -12.50
CA ASP A 245 -14.44 -15.47 -11.37
C ASP A 245 -13.62 -15.34 -10.06
N LEU A 246 -12.67 -16.26 -9.81
CA LEU A 246 -11.75 -16.15 -8.67
C LEU A 246 -10.93 -14.86 -8.73
N TYR A 247 -10.31 -14.57 -9.87
CA TYR A 247 -9.55 -13.32 -10.06
C TYR A 247 -10.41 -12.10 -9.75
N SER A 248 -11.60 -12.01 -10.34
CA SER A 248 -12.51 -10.88 -10.13
C SER A 248 -12.88 -10.70 -8.65
N ASN A 249 -13.17 -11.80 -7.96
CA ASN A 249 -13.49 -11.78 -6.52
C ASN A 249 -12.30 -11.36 -5.65
N LEU A 250 -11.08 -11.81 -5.98
CA LEU A 250 -9.86 -11.41 -5.27
C LEU A 250 -9.54 -9.93 -5.49
N ILE A 251 -9.75 -9.41 -6.70
CA ILE A 251 -9.61 -7.97 -7.00
C ILE A 251 -10.61 -7.17 -6.17
N VAL A 252 -11.87 -7.60 -6.06
CA VAL A 252 -12.85 -6.93 -5.18
C VAL A 252 -12.37 -6.87 -3.72
N GLN A 253 -11.75 -7.94 -3.20
CA GLN A 253 -11.18 -7.89 -1.83
C GLN A 253 -10.01 -6.91 -1.74
N LYS A 254 -9.12 -6.90 -2.75
CA LYS A 254 -7.98 -5.97 -2.84
C LYS A 254 -8.47 -4.51 -2.83
N GLU A 255 -9.43 -4.18 -3.68
CA GLU A 255 -10.00 -2.83 -3.76
C GLU A 255 -10.69 -2.42 -2.45
N ASN A 256 -11.43 -3.33 -1.82
CA ASN A 256 -12.06 -3.04 -0.52
C ASN A 256 -11.02 -2.80 0.58
N LEU A 257 -9.87 -3.48 0.55
CA LEU A 257 -8.76 -3.21 1.48
C LEU A 257 -8.13 -1.84 1.19
N ILE A 258 -7.83 -1.52 -0.08
CA ILE A 258 -7.24 -0.23 -0.49
C ILE A 258 -8.14 0.94 -0.07
N GLN A 259 -9.45 0.79 -0.24
CA GLN A 259 -10.46 1.78 0.14
C GLN A 259 -10.75 1.81 1.66
N GLY A 260 -10.07 0.98 2.46
CA GLY A 260 -10.26 0.91 3.91
C GLY A 260 -11.64 0.36 4.34
N LYS A 261 -12.40 -0.25 3.42
CA LYS A 261 -13.68 -0.93 3.68
C LYS A 261 -13.50 -2.28 4.36
N LEU A 262 -12.29 -2.85 4.28
CA LEU A 262 -11.94 -4.16 4.80
C LEU A 262 -10.69 -4.06 5.69
N SER A 263 -10.70 -4.69 6.87
CA SER A 263 -9.49 -4.81 7.69
C SER A 263 -8.50 -5.79 7.05
N ILE A 264 -7.22 -5.70 7.41
CA ILE A 264 -6.18 -6.62 6.92
C ILE A 264 -6.53 -8.07 7.28
N GLN A 265 -7.03 -8.30 8.50
CA GLN A 265 -7.47 -9.63 8.93
C GLN A 265 -8.61 -10.15 8.05
N ASN A 266 -9.67 -9.36 7.87
CA ASN A 266 -10.82 -9.78 7.07
C ASN A 266 -10.45 -9.96 5.59
N PHE A 267 -9.53 -9.16 5.07
CA PHE A 267 -8.96 -9.35 3.74
C PHE A 267 -8.32 -10.73 3.60
N SER A 268 -7.49 -11.11 4.57
CA SER A 268 -6.82 -12.42 4.55
C SER A 268 -7.79 -13.58 4.69
N GLU A 269 -8.76 -13.48 5.60
CA GLU A 269 -9.80 -14.49 5.79
C GLU A 269 -10.67 -14.67 4.54
N ASN A 270 -11.11 -13.57 3.93
CA ASN A 270 -11.91 -13.60 2.71
C ASN A 270 -11.12 -14.19 1.53
N CYS A 271 -9.85 -13.81 1.34
CA CYS A 271 -9.02 -14.38 0.29
C CYS A 271 -8.79 -15.88 0.50
N ASN A 272 -8.51 -16.31 1.74
CA ASN A 272 -8.36 -17.74 2.06
C ASN A 272 -9.64 -18.52 1.74
N LYS A 273 -10.81 -18.00 2.11
CA LYS A 273 -12.10 -18.62 1.79
C LYS A 273 -12.32 -18.76 0.29
N LEU A 274 -12.08 -17.70 -0.49
CA LEU A 274 -12.20 -17.73 -1.96
C LEU A 274 -11.27 -18.78 -2.59
N ILE A 275 -10.05 -18.91 -2.06
CA ILE A 275 -9.08 -19.92 -2.49
C ILE A 275 -9.60 -21.32 -2.15
N GLU A 276 -10.07 -21.56 -0.94
CA GLU A 276 -10.60 -22.86 -0.51
C GLU A 276 -11.83 -23.29 -1.33
N GLU A 277 -12.74 -22.37 -1.60
CA GLU A 277 -13.89 -22.61 -2.50
C GLU A 277 -13.42 -22.97 -3.90
N SER A 278 -12.43 -22.23 -4.42
CA SER A 278 -11.83 -22.49 -5.73
C SER A 278 -11.07 -23.81 -5.79
N GLN A 279 -10.45 -24.24 -4.68
CA GLN A 279 -9.78 -25.54 -4.57
C GLN A 279 -10.77 -26.71 -4.69
N ASN A 280 -12.04 -26.48 -4.39
CA ASN A 280 -13.10 -27.48 -4.50
C ASN A 280 -13.88 -27.40 -5.83
N SER A 281 -13.53 -26.45 -6.70
CA SER A 281 -14.15 -26.22 -8.01
C SER A 281 -13.49 -27.02 -9.15
N GLU A 282 -13.88 -26.75 -10.41
CA GLU A 282 -13.26 -27.31 -11.62
C GLU A 282 -11.75 -27.04 -11.71
N LEU A 283 -11.27 -25.96 -11.07
CA LEU A 283 -9.84 -25.62 -11.08
C LEU A 283 -8.98 -26.73 -10.50
N LYS A 284 -9.50 -27.57 -9.59
CA LYS A 284 -8.81 -28.74 -9.00
C LYS A 284 -8.24 -29.71 -10.01
N ASN A 285 -8.81 -29.74 -11.21
CA ASN A 285 -8.43 -30.65 -12.27
C ASN A 285 -7.28 -30.09 -13.15
N HIS A 286 -6.89 -28.82 -12.97
CA HIS A 286 -5.93 -28.14 -13.84
C HIS A 286 -4.56 -27.94 -13.17
N ARG A 287 -3.53 -28.59 -13.74
CA ARG A 287 -2.13 -28.45 -13.32
C ARG A 287 -1.65 -27.01 -13.54
N GLY A 288 -0.94 -26.45 -12.56
CA GLY A 288 -0.38 -25.09 -12.60
C GLY A 288 -1.00 -24.13 -11.60
N PHE A 289 -2.30 -24.26 -11.32
CA PHE A 289 -2.98 -23.49 -10.28
C PHE A 289 -2.52 -23.95 -8.88
N PHE A 290 -2.63 -25.24 -8.56
CA PHE A 290 -2.23 -25.81 -7.26
C PHE A 290 -0.72 -25.81 -6.96
N GLY A 291 0.10 -25.31 -7.89
CA GLY A 291 1.55 -25.22 -7.76
C GLY A 291 1.98 -23.91 -7.09
N SER A 292 2.78 -23.12 -7.81
CA SER A 292 3.35 -21.86 -7.32
C SER A 292 2.29 -20.85 -6.92
N ILE A 293 1.19 -20.74 -7.68
CA ILE A 293 0.20 -19.68 -7.48
C ILE A 293 -0.48 -19.80 -6.11
N TRP A 294 -1.02 -20.99 -5.79
CA TRP A 294 -1.78 -21.19 -4.56
C TRP A 294 -0.84 -21.15 -3.36
N HIS A 295 0.35 -21.72 -3.51
CA HIS A 295 1.35 -21.69 -2.46
C HIS A 295 1.81 -20.26 -2.17
N GLY A 296 2.10 -19.47 -3.21
CA GLY A 296 2.49 -18.07 -3.11
C GLY A 296 1.44 -17.25 -2.36
N ILE A 297 0.18 -17.34 -2.79
CA ILE A 297 -0.92 -16.62 -2.13
C ILE A 297 -1.10 -17.07 -0.68
N LYS A 298 -1.12 -18.38 -0.38
CA LYS A 298 -1.27 -18.86 1.02
C LYS A 298 -0.10 -18.42 1.90
N VAL A 299 1.14 -18.46 1.39
CA VAL A 299 2.32 -17.98 2.14
C VAL A 299 2.18 -16.48 2.44
N ALA A 300 1.77 -15.70 1.45
CA ALA A 300 1.51 -14.27 1.61
C ALA A 300 0.41 -13.99 2.66
N LEU A 301 -0.74 -14.65 2.56
CA LEU A 301 -1.87 -14.49 3.49
C LEU A 301 -1.54 -14.91 4.93
N ASN A 302 -0.71 -15.95 5.08
CA ASN A 302 -0.21 -16.38 6.39
C ASN A 302 0.77 -15.36 6.99
N ALA A 303 1.67 -14.79 6.19
CA ALA A 303 2.59 -13.75 6.68
C ALA A 303 1.83 -12.50 7.19
N ILE A 304 0.71 -12.16 6.53
CA ILE A 304 -0.18 -11.06 6.94
C ILE A 304 -0.86 -11.31 8.29
N THR A 305 -1.36 -12.54 8.49
CA THR A 305 -2.16 -12.93 9.67
C THR A 305 -1.31 -13.27 10.88
N PHE A 306 -0.18 -13.96 10.68
CA PHE A 306 0.67 -14.39 11.78
C PHE A 306 1.79 -13.42 12.16
N GLY A 307 1.88 -12.24 11.52
CA GLY A 307 2.71 -11.13 11.99
C GLY A 307 2.37 -10.61 13.42
N ALA A 308 1.43 -11.24 14.12
CA ALA A 308 1.00 -10.93 15.49
C ALA A 308 1.57 -11.85 16.60
N VAL A 309 2.28 -12.94 16.27
CA VAL A 309 2.93 -13.81 17.27
C VAL A 309 4.28 -14.25 16.70
N ALA A 310 5.34 -14.26 17.50
CA ALA A 310 6.61 -14.86 17.12
C ALA A 310 6.39 -16.33 16.70
N ILE A 311 6.20 -16.55 15.40
CA ILE A 311 5.95 -17.89 14.88
C ILE A 311 7.29 -18.62 14.95
N THR A 312 7.32 -19.71 15.68
CA THR A 312 8.41 -20.67 15.51
C THR A 312 8.27 -21.24 14.09
N PRO A 313 9.23 -21.01 13.17
CA PRO A 313 9.05 -21.40 11.78
C PRO A 313 8.81 -22.90 11.69
N THR A 314 7.80 -23.32 10.91
CA THR A 314 7.53 -24.73 10.67
C THR A 314 8.75 -25.39 10.01
N LYS A 315 8.92 -26.71 10.20
CA LYS A 315 10.08 -27.47 9.69
C LYS A 315 10.34 -27.25 8.19
N SER A 316 9.30 -26.98 7.41
CA SER A 316 9.41 -26.68 5.97
C SER A 316 10.00 -25.29 5.71
N ILE A 317 9.58 -24.27 6.46
CA ILE A 317 10.10 -22.90 6.37
C ILE A 317 11.56 -22.85 6.86
N GLN A 318 11.88 -23.57 7.94
CA GLN A 318 13.27 -23.72 8.39
C GLN A 318 14.14 -24.39 7.33
N LYS A 319 13.61 -25.36 6.57
CA LYS A 319 14.35 -25.98 5.47
C LYS A 319 14.61 -25.01 4.33
N THR A 320 13.61 -24.23 3.90
CA THR A 320 13.79 -23.25 2.82
C THR A 320 14.75 -22.13 3.21
N ILE A 321 14.67 -21.64 4.46
CA ILE A 321 15.61 -20.64 4.99
C ILE A 321 17.02 -21.23 5.07
N LYS A 322 17.19 -22.44 5.62
CA LYS A 322 18.51 -23.12 5.65
C LYS A 322 19.07 -23.38 4.26
N LEU A 323 18.23 -23.69 3.28
CA LEU A 323 18.66 -23.90 1.90
C LEU A 323 19.13 -22.58 1.28
N LYS A 324 18.37 -21.50 1.51
CA LYS A 324 18.74 -20.15 1.09
C LYS A 324 20.06 -19.72 1.71
N ASP A 325 20.23 -19.87 3.02
CA ASP A 325 21.46 -19.51 3.73
C ASP A 325 22.65 -20.37 3.30
N SER A 326 22.42 -21.66 3.01
CA SER A 326 23.47 -22.56 2.48
C SER A 326 23.89 -22.17 1.06
N LEU A 327 22.95 -21.70 0.22
CA LEU A 327 23.23 -21.18 -1.11
C LEU A 327 23.99 -19.85 -1.06
N THR A 328 23.60 -18.94 -0.17
CA THR A 328 24.32 -17.67 0.04
C THR A 328 25.74 -17.94 0.52
N ASN A 329 25.92 -18.80 1.52
CA ASN A 329 27.24 -19.18 2.02
C ASN A 329 28.09 -19.89 0.96
N PHE A 330 27.47 -20.69 0.08
CA PHE A 330 28.18 -21.32 -1.03
C PHE A 330 28.69 -20.29 -2.05
N VAL A 331 27.85 -19.31 -2.40
CA VAL A 331 28.23 -18.21 -3.30
C VAL A 331 29.32 -17.34 -2.69
N ASP A 332 29.19 -16.98 -1.41
CA ASP A 332 30.16 -16.15 -0.70
C ASP A 332 31.51 -16.86 -0.48
N SER A 333 31.48 -18.18 -0.21
CA SER A 333 32.69 -19.01 -0.08
C SER A 333 33.44 -19.23 -1.39
N ASN A 334 32.77 -19.08 -2.53
CA ASN A 334 33.40 -19.13 -3.85
C ASN A 334 33.85 -17.74 -4.33
N ALA A 335 33.19 -16.66 -3.92
CA ALA A 335 33.64 -15.30 -4.19
C ALA A 335 34.95 -14.96 -3.46
N SER A 336 35.11 -15.45 -2.23
CA SER A 336 36.31 -15.23 -1.39
C SER A 336 37.53 -16.07 -1.79
N LYS A 337 37.39 -17.05 -2.70
CA LYS A 337 38.53 -17.82 -3.24
C LYS A 337 39.16 -17.23 -4.49
N VAL A 338 38.52 -16.25 -5.14
CA VAL A 338 39.02 -15.65 -6.39
C VAL A 338 39.88 -14.40 -6.13
N GLU A 339 39.84 -13.84 -4.92
CA GLU A 339 40.62 -12.64 -4.56
C GLU A 339 41.99 -12.94 -3.90
N ASP A 340 42.31 -14.20 -3.58
CA ASP A 340 43.52 -14.58 -2.80
C ASP A 340 44.65 -15.22 -3.64
N GLU A 341 44.51 -15.34 -4.96
CA GLU A 341 45.57 -15.86 -5.87
C GLU A 341 46.38 -14.74 -6.58
N GLY A 342 46.35 -13.52 -6.05
CA GLY A 342 46.80 -12.31 -6.75
C GLY A 342 48.02 -11.56 -6.21
N GLN A 343 48.85 -12.13 -5.32
CA GLN A 343 50.09 -11.45 -4.88
C GLN A 343 51.36 -12.30 -5.12
N PRO A 344 52.40 -11.73 -5.77
CA PRO A 344 53.63 -12.44 -6.08
C PRO A 344 54.50 -12.60 -4.82
N GLU A 345 54.99 -13.82 -4.60
CA GLU A 345 55.91 -14.19 -3.52
C GLU A 345 57.21 -13.37 -3.57
N GLU A 346 57.46 -12.56 -2.54
CA GLU A 346 58.75 -11.90 -2.33
C GLU A 346 59.68 -12.85 -1.56
N ASN A 347 60.68 -13.34 -2.29
CA ASN A 347 61.66 -14.34 -1.88
C ASN A 347 62.64 -13.74 -0.84
N THR A 348 62.62 -14.21 0.40
CA THR A 348 63.68 -13.92 1.39
C THR A 348 64.40 -15.20 1.81
N ASP A 349 65.54 -15.40 1.15
CA ASP A 349 66.57 -16.38 1.47
C ASP A 349 67.40 -15.88 2.66
N LEU A 350 67.36 -16.61 3.79
CA LEU A 350 68.35 -16.48 4.87
C LEU A 350 68.63 -17.86 5.46
N ARG A 351 69.54 -18.59 4.80
CA ARG A 351 70.29 -19.70 5.38
C ARG A 351 71.23 -19.18 6.47
N PHE A 352 71.06 -19.68 7.69
CA PHE A 352 72.17 -19.98 8.59
C PHE A 352 71.81 -21.21 9.41
N LYS A 353 72.55 -22.30 9.23
CA LYS A 353 73.16 -23.05 10.34
C LYS A 353 74.20 -24.06 9.83
N GLN A 354 75.23 -24.15 10.65
CA GLN A 354 76.48 -24.89 10.55
C GLN A 354 76.28 -26.40 10.48
#